data_AF-A0A0N1C6V3-F1
#
_entry.id   AF-A0A0N1C6V3-F1
#
_cell.length_a   1.000
_cell.length_b   1.000
_cell.length_c   1.000
_cell.angle_alpha   90.00
_cell.angle_beta   90.00
_cell.angle_gamma   90.00
#
_symmetry.space_group_name_H-M   'P 1'
#
loop_
_entity.id
_entity.type
_entity.pdbx_description
1 polymer ?
#
loop_
_entity_poly.entity_id
_entity_poly.type
_entity_poly.pdbx_seq_one_letter_code
_entity_poly.pdbx_strand_id
1 'polypeptide(L)'
;MWIEARDAANTVLGGILGGYLGFGITQFGVVQDKYSDFAGLLICLIWAIGAVFASGDRFHRGSVKIALIYLVFGIVSGFASISYAVELGIDGRILQIILAVWLTVWAVEALTMVPAMLVKRNEGE
;
A
#
# COMPACT_ATOMS: atom_id res chain seq x y z
N MET A 1 16.93 -12.73 -3.12
CA MET A 1 15.91 -13.40 -2.29
C MET A 1 14.89 -12.44 -1.68
N TRP A 2 15.25 -11.51 -0.77
CA TRP A 2 14.26 -10.64 -0.11
C TRP A 2 13.63 -9.59 -1.05
N ILE A 3 14.43 -8.98 -1.94
CA ILE A 3 13.96 -8.04 -2.98
C ILE A 3 13.02 -8.73 -3.98
N GLU A 4 13.36 -9.95 -4.43
CA GLU A 4 12.53 -10.73 -5.37
C GLU A 4 11.19 -11.14 -4.76
N ALA A 5 11.15 -11.47 -3.46
CA ALA A 5 9.92 -11.78 -2.74
C ALA A 5 9.01 -10.55 -2.60
N ARG A 6 9.59 -9.35 -2.40
CA ARG A 6 8.87 -8.08 -2.37
C ARG A 6 8.24 -7.76 -3.73
N ASP A 7 9.00 -7.89 -4.82
CA ASP A 7 8.51 -7.62 -6.17
C ASP A 7 7.40 -8.59 -6.59
N ALA A 8 7.53 -9.87 -6.22
CA ALA A 8 6.48 -10.86 -6.44
C ALA A 8 5.21 -10.52 -5.64
N ALA A 9 5.33 -10.17 -4.36
CA ALA A 9 4.19 -9.77 -3.53
C ALA A 9 3.49 -8.53 -4.11
N ASN A 10 4.24 -7.53 -4.56
CA ASN A 10 3.68 -6.32 -5.16
C ASN A 10 2.96 -6.58 -6.48
N THR A 11 3.53 -7.46 -7.31
CA THR A 11 2.92 -7.85 -8.58
C THR A 11 1.61 -8.61 -8.36
N VAL A 12 1.60 -9.57 -7.43
CA VAL A 12 0.39 -10.33 -7.09
C VAL A 12 -0.68 -9.43 -6.49
N LEU A 13 -0.32 -8.58 -5.52
CA LEU A 13 -1.27 -7.65 -4.88
C LEU A 13 -1.81 -6.62 -5.87
N GLY A 14 -0.96 -6.08 -6.74
CA GLY A 14 -1.38 -5.18 -7.82
C GLY A 14 -2.33 -5.87 -8.81
N GLY A 15 -2.05 -7.13 -9.17
CA GLY A 15 -2.92 -7.94 -10.03
C GLY A 15 -4.28 -8.24 -9.39
N ILE A 16 -4.30 -8.62 -8.11
CA ILE A 16 -5.56 -8.84 -7.36
C ILE A 16 -6.35 -7.53 -7.27
N LEU A 17 -5.69 -6.41 -6.98
CA LEU A 17 -6.35 -5.10 -6.91
C LEU A 17 -6.94 -4.69 -8.26
N GLY A 18 -6.16 -4.84 -9.34
CA GLY A 18 -6.61 -4.52 -10.69
C GLY A 18 -7.76 -5.41 -11.15
N GLY A 19 -7.70 -6.71 -10.87
CA GLY A 19 -8.79 -7.65 -11.14
C GLY A 19 -10.06 -7.31 -10.34
N TYR A 20 -9.89 -6.93 -9.07
CA TYR A 20 -11.01 -6.54 -8.22
C TYR A 20 -11.72 -5.27 -8.71
N LEU A 21 -10.96 -4.22 -9.04
CA LEU A 21 -11.50 -2.98 -9.60
C LEU A 21 -12.11 -3.21 -10.99
N GLY A 22 -11.49 -4.02 -11.84
CA GLY A 22 -12.03 -4.39 -13.15
C GLY A 22 -13.38 -5.12 -13.05
N PHE A 23 -13.52 -6.01 -12.07
CA PHE A 23 -14.80 -6.66 -11.78
C PHE A 23 -15.85 -5.65 -11.31
N GLY A 24 -15.49 -4.75 -10.39
CA GLY A 24 -16.38 -3.68 -9.92
C GLY A 24 -16.86 -2.76 -11.04
N ILE A 25 -15.95 -2.34 -11.94
CA ILE A 25 -16.31 -1.53 -13.12
C ILE A 25 -17.26 -2.30 -14.05
N THR A 26 -17.02 -3.59 -14.29
CA THR A 26 -17.87 -4.41 -15.15
C THR A 26 -19.27 -4.58 -14.58
N GLN A 27 -19.39 -4.73 -13.25
CA GLN A 27 -20.68 -4.94 -12.58
C GLN A 27 -21.47 -3.65 -12.35
N PHE A 28 -20.80 -2.55 -11.99
CA PHE A 28 -21.45 -1.33 -11.51
C PHE A 28 -21.20 -0.10 -12.39
N GLY A 29 -20.15 -0.11 -13.21
CA GLY A 29 -19.76 1.04 -14.03
C GLY A 29 -20.81 1.41 -15.08
N VAL A 30 -21.36 0.43 -15.81
CA VAL A 30 -22.35 0.68 -16.88
C VAL A 30 -23.72 1.05 -16.30
N VAL A 31 -24.08 0.51 -15.14
CA VAL A 31 -25.46 0.58 -14.62
C VAL A 31 -25.73 1.89 -13.86
N GLN A 32 -24.69 2.51 -13.28
CA GLN A 32 -24.84 3.65 -12.36
C GLN A 32 -23.99 4.87 -12.73
N ASP A 33 -23.32 4.88 -13.89
CA ASP A 33 -22.39 5.93 -14.34
C ASP A 33 -21.28 6.26 -13.30
N LYS A 34 -20.85 5.25 -12.55
CA LYS A 34 -19.90 5.39 -11.44
C LYS A 34 -18.42 5.39 -11.85
N TYR A 35 -18.12 5.59 -13.13
CA TYR A 35 -16.74 5.52 -13.63
C TYR A 35 -15.82 6.53 -12.94
N SER A 36 -16.31 7.74 -12.67
CA SER A 36 -15.58 8.77 -11.93
C SER A 36 -15.22 8.32 -10.51
N ASP A 37 -16.13 7.60 -9.86
CA ASP A 37 -15.94 7.14 -8.49
C ASP A 37 -14.93 5.99 -8.43
N PHE A 38 -15.00 5.05 -9.38
CA PHE A 38 -13.97 4.01 -9.52
C PHE A 38 -12.60 4.59 -9.84
N ALA A 39 -12.52 5.66 -10.65
CA ALA A 39 -11.28 6.37 -10.91
C ALA A 39 -10.75 7.07 -9.64
N GLY A 40 -11.63 7.69 -8.85
CA GLY A 40 -11.28 8.27 -7.55
C GLY A 40 -10.73 7.22 -6.58
N LEU A 41 -11.37 6.06 -6.50
CA LEU A 41 -10.93 4.94 -5.67
C LEU A 41 -9.54 4.44 -6.09
N LEU A 42 -9.31 4.31 -7.40
CA LEU A 42 -8.00 3.92 -7.94
C LEU A 42 -6.90 4.95 -7.57
N ILE A 43 -7.19 6.24 -7.66
CA ILE A 43 -6.26 7.31 -7.28
C ILE A 43 -5.91 7.22 -5.79
N CYS A 44 -6.92 7.05 -4.92
CA CYS A 44 -6.71 6.89 -3.48
C CYS A 44 -5.82 5.68 -3.17
N LEU A 45 -6.04 4.57 -3.86
CA LEU A 45 -5.25 3.36 -3.70
C LEU A 45 -3.80 3.56 -4.17
N ILE A 46 -3.59 4.16 -5.35
CA ILE A 46 -2.25 4.50 -5.84
C ILE A 46 -1.50 5.38 -4.83
N TRP A 47 -2.19 6.35 -4.24
CA TRP A 47 -1.60 7.22 -3.21
C TRP A 47 -1.23 6.45 -1.94
N ALA A 48 -2.13 5.61 -1.44
CA ALA A 48 -1.87 4.78 -0.26
C ALA A 48 -0.64 3.88 -0.48
N ILE A 49 -0.59 3.22 -1.64
CA ILE A 49 0.50 2.33 -2.04
C ILE A 49 1.81 3.09 -2.20
N GLY A 50 1.78 4.18 -2.97
CA GLY A 50 2.96 5.01 -3.22
C GLY A 50 3.56 5.57 -1.93
N ALA A 51 2.71 5.91 -0.96
CA ALA A 51 3.17 6.37 0.35
C ALA A 51 3.83 5.25 1.17
N VAL A 52 3.30 4.02 1.15
CA VAL A 52 3.93 2.87 1.83
C VAL A 52 5.30 2.56 1.20
N PHE A 53 5.42 2.62 -0.13
CA PHE A 53 6.72 2.44 -0.81
C PHE A 53 7.71 3.56 -0.48
N ALA A 54 7.26 4.82 -0.57
CA ALA A 54 8.09 5.96 -0.22
C ALA A 54 8.55 5.89 1.25
N SER A 55 7.71 5.37 2.14
CA SER A 55 8.10 5.09 3.52
C SER A 55 9.27 4.11 3.60
N GLY A 56 9.16 2.95 2.94
CA GLY A 56 10.24 1.96 2.88
C GLY A 56 11.55 2.55 2.35
N ASP A 57 11.50 3.26 1.22
CA ASP A 57 12.68 3.90 0.63
C ASP A 57 13.34 4.93 1.56
N ARG A 58 12.54 5.73 2.28
CA ARG A 58 13.07 6.70 3.25
C ARG A 58 13.69 6.01 4.44
N PHE A 59 13.17 4.85 4.83
CA PHE A 59 13.74 4.02 5.86
C PHE A 59 15.14 3.51 5.45
N HIS A 60 15.32 3.06 4.20
CA HIS A 60 16.63 2.66 3.67
C HIS A 60 17.67 3.78 3.67
N ARG A 61 17.22 5.02 3.43
CA ARG A 61 18.07 6.21 3.42
C ARG A 61 18.37 6.75 4.83
N GLY A 62 18.00 6.01 5.89
CA GLY A 62 18.19 6.42 7.29
C GLY A 62 17.30 7.57 7.74
N SER A 63 16.35 8.01 6.91
CA SER A 63 15.45 9.14 7.17
C SER A 63 14.19 8.68 7.92
N VAL A 64 14.35 8.08 9.10
CA VAL A 64 13.27 7.40 9.85
C VAL A 64 12.05 8.30 10.11
N LYS A 65 12.26 9.57 10.47
CA LYS A 65 11.15 10.51 10.70
C LYS A 65 10.28 10.69 9.46
N ILE A 66 10.92 10.88 8.30
CA ILE A 66 10.23 11.06 7.02
C ILE A 66 9.54 9.75 6.61
N ALA A 67 10.19 8.62 6.82
CA ALA A 67 9.61 7.30 6.57
C ALA A 67 8.30 7.10 7.36
N LEU A 68 8.28 7.45 8.65
CA LEU A 68 7.09 7.35 9.48
C LEU A 68 5.96 8.27 8.99
N ILE A 69 6.27 9.49 8.53
CA ILE A 69 5.27 10.40 7.95
C ILE A 69 4.60 9.75 6.73
N TYR A 70 5.39 9.21 5.80
CA TYR A 70 4.87 8.51 4.64
C TYR A 70 4.06 7.26 5.02
N LEU A 71 4.48 6.53 6.06
CA LEU A 71 3.75 5.36 6.55
C LEU A 71 2.36 5.74 7.08
N VAL A 72 2.30 6.75 7.96
CA VAL A 72 1.04 7.23 8.53
C VAL A 72 0.12 7.71 7.41
N PHE A 73 0.66 8.47 6.46
CA PHE A 73 -0.09 8.93 5.30
C PHE A 73 -0.66 7.74 4.49
N GLY A 74 0.18 6.73 4.21
CA GLY A 74 -0.25 5.52 3.49
C GLY A 74 -1.33 4.74 4.22
N ILE A 75 -1.24 4.58 5.53
CA ILE A 75 -2.25 3.90 6.36
C ILE A 75 -3.58 4.66 6.31
N VAL A 76 -3.54 5.98 6.52
CA VAL A 76 -4.75 6.83 6.50
C VAL A 76 -5.41 6.81 5.11
N SER A 77 -4.63 6.95 4.04
CA SER A 77 -5.14 6.84 2.67
C SER A 77 -5.69 5.45 2.36
N GLY A 78 -5.09 4.39 2.92
CA GLY A 78 -5.57 3.01 2.81
C GLY A 78 -6.95 2.83 3.45
N PHE A 79 -7.13 3.30 4.68
CA PHE A 79 -8.44 3.27 5.36
C PHE A 79 -9.48 4.15 4.63
N ALA A 80 -9.08 5.33 4.14
CA ALA A 80 -9.97 6.17 3.34
C ALA A 80 -10.43 5.44 2.06
N SER A 81 -9.54 4.70 1.40
CA SER A 81 -9.88 3.90 0.22
C SER A 81 -10.87 2.78 0.53
N ILE A 82 -10.75 2.13 1.71
CA ILE A 82 -11.71 1.12 2.16
C ILE A 82 -13.09 1.74 2.41
N SER A 83 -13.14 2.86 3.13
CA SER A 83 -14.40 3.58 3.37
C SER A 83 -15.06 4.00 2.06
N TYR A 84 -14.29 4.55 1.13
CA TYR A 84 -14.79 4.98 -0.17
C TYR A 84 -15.28 3.79 -1.01
N ALA A 85 -14.60 2.64 -0.98
CA ALA A 85 -15.09 1.44 -1.64
C ALA A 85 -16.44 0.96 -1.07
N VAL A 86 -16.61 1.00 0.25
CA VAL A 86 -17.88 0.61 0.90
C VAL A 86 -19.02 1.55 0.47
N GLU A 87 -18.77 2.86 0.37
CA GLU A 87 -19.75 3.84 -0.15
C GLU A 87 -20.17 3.55 -1.59
N LEU A 88 -19.27 2.97 -2.39
CA LEU A 88 -19.56 2.55 -3.76
C LEU A 88 -20.32 1.22 -3.86
N GLY A 89 -20.58 0.56 -2.72
CA GLY A 89 -21.22 -0.76 -2.67
C GLY A 89 -20.26 -1.92 -2.97
N ILE A 90 -18.95 -1.65 -2.90
CA ILE A 90 -17.89 -2.62 -3.16
C ILE A 90 -17.49 -3.27 -1.82
N ASP A 91 -17.24 -4.59 -1.81
CA ASP A 91 -16.79 -5.28 -0.60
C ASP A 91 -15.38 -4.81 -0.18
N GLY A 92 -15.27 -4.08 0.93
CA GLY A 92 -14.00 -3.58 1.43
C GLY A 92 -13.02 -4.67 1.90
N ARG A 93 -13.45 -5.94 2.04
CA ARG A 93 -12.62 -7.03 2.59
C ARG A 93 -11.37 -7.31 1.77
N ILE A 94 -11.47 -7.32 0.45
CA ILE A 94 -10.30 -7.54 -0.43
C ILE A 94 -9.28 -6.41 -0.24
N LEU A 95 -9.74 -5.16 -0.15
CA LEU A 95 -8.88 -4.01 0.09
C LEU A 95 -8.20 -4.08 1.47
N GLN A 96 -8.91 -4.54 2.50
CA GLN A 96 -8.34 -4.78 3.82
C GLN A 96 -7.25 -5.84 3.80
N ILE A 97 -7.48 -6.96 3.11
CA ILE A 97 -6.48 -8.04 2.97
C ILE A 97 -5.24 -7.49 2.26
N ILE A 98 -5.41 -6.78 1.15
CA ILE A 98 -4.31 -6.20 0.39
C ILE A 98 -3.50 -5.22 1.25
N LEU A 99 -4.18 -4.33 1.99
CA LEU A 99 -3.54 -3.37 2.89
C LEU A 99 -2.75 -4.10 4.01
N ALA A 100 -3.34 -5.14 4.60
CA ALA A 100 -2.71 -5.93 5.66
C ALA A 100 -1.43 -6.62 5.16
N VAL A 101 -1.46 -7.20 3.96
CA VAL A 101 -0.28 -7.83 3.36
C VAL A 101 0.81 -6.78 3.09
N TRP A 102 0.48 -5.62 2.52
CA TRP A 102 1.47 -4.56 2.29
C TRP A 102 2.10 -4.03 3.57
N LEU A 103 1.30 -3.81 4.61
CA LEU A 103 1.83 -3.39 5.91
C LEU A 103 2.70 -4.46 6.55
N THR A 104 2.38 -5.74 6.35
CA THR A 104 3.21 -6.86 6.81
C THR A 104 4.55 -6.89 6.08
N VAL A 105 4.55 -6.75 4.75
CA VAL A 105 5.78 -6.68 3.94
C VAL A 105 6.65 -5.51 4.39
N TRP A 106 6.05 -4.33 4.57
CA TRP A 106 6.75 -3.15 5.07
C TRP A 106 7.30 -3.36 6.49
N ALA A 107 6.55 -3.99 7.39
CA ALA A 107 6.99 -4.23 8.76
C ALA A 107 8.19 -5.19 8.80
N VAL A 108 8.16 -6.26 8.00
CA VAL A 108 9.30 -7.19 7.87
C VAL A 108 10.53 -6.46 7.29
N GLU A 109 10.34 -5.60 6.30
CA GLU A 109 11.40 -4.75 5.73
C GLU A 109 12.01 -3.84 6.81
N ALA A 110 11.19 -3.11 7.55
CA ALA A 110 11.64 -2.23 8.60
C ALA A 110 12.39 -2.99 9.71
N LEU A 111 11.86 -4.11 10.17
CA LEU A 111 12.46 -4.91 11.25
C LEU A 111 13.82 -5.53 10.86
N THR A 112 14.00 -5.91 9.60
CA THR A 112 15.30 -6.42 9.12
C THR A 112 16.35 -5.31 8.97
N MET A 113 15.92 -4.05 8.79
CA MET A 113 16.81 -2.90 8.57
C MET A 113 17.21 -2.16 9.85
N VAL A 114 16.37 -2.15 10.88
CA VAL A 114 16.68 -1.50 12.16
C VAL A 114 18.02 -2.00 12.75
N PRO A 115 18.29 -3.33 12.83
CA PRO A 115 19.56 -3.84 13.33
C PRO A 115 20.76 -3.40 12.48
N ALA A 116 20.62 -3.42 11.14
CA ALA A 116 21.70 -3.02 10.23
C ALA A 116 22.06 -1.53 10.35
N MET A 117 21.07 -0.67 10.60
CA MET A 117 21.30 0.76 10.86
C MET A 117 21.97 1.00 12.22
N LEU A 118 21.62 0.23 13.26
CA LEU A 118 22.24 0.32 14.57
C LEU A 118 23.71 -0.13 14.54
N VAL A 119 24.02 -1.20 13.79
CA VAL A 119 25.41 -1.67 13.60
C VAL A 119 26.25 -0.63 12.86
N LYS A 120 25.77 -0.09 11.73
CA LYS A 120 26.49 0.97 10.99
C LYS A 120 26.75 2.23 11.82
N ARG A 121 25.84 2.56 12.73
CA ARG A 121 26.01 3.71 13.62
C ARG A 121 27.12 3.46 14.65
N ASN A 122 27.25 2.24 15.15
CA ASN A 122 28.26 1.86 16.13
C ASN A 122 29.66 1.64 15.51
N GLU A 123 29.76 1.39 14.20
CA GLU A 123 31.04 1.26 13.48
C GLU A 123 31.61 2.61 13.00
N GLY A 124 30.79 3.68 13.04
CA GLY A 124 31.17 5.04 12.63
C GLY A 124 31.45 6.00 13.79
N GLU A 125 31.41 5.51 15.04
CA GLU A 125 31.88 6.16 16.27
C GLU A 125 33.18 5.49 16.74
#